data_AF-A0A662DMF7-F1
#
_entry.id   AF-A0A662DMF7-F1
#
_cell.length_a   1.000
_cell.length_b   1.000
_cell.length_c   1.000
_cell.angle_alpha   90.00
_cell.angle_beta   90.00
_cell.angle_gamma   90.00
#
_symmetry.space_group_name_H-M   'P 1'
#
loop_
_entity.id
_entity.type
_entity.pdbx_description
1 polymer ?
#
loop_
_entity_poly.entity_id
_entity_poly.type
_entity_poly.pdbx_seq_one_letter_code
_entity_poly.pdbx_strand_id
1 'polypeptide(L)' 'ERRSRRGKLFFGCSAYPDCDFVLWRRPVDKACPDCGQSYLVEKVTKKSGTQWICDGENCQYMEPADSTEAVKA' A
#
# COMPACT_ATOMS: atom_id res chain seq x y z
N GLU A 1 -13.28 9.26 -6.93
CA GLU A 1 -12.22 10.06 -7.59
C GLU A 1 -12.32 11.51 -7.13
N ARG A 2 -11.36 12.03 -6.36
CA ARG A 2 -11.28 13.46 -6.05
C ARG A 2 -9.89 13.99 -6.38
N ARG A 3 -9.85 14.99 -7.26
CA ARG A 3 -8.65 15.66 -7.75
C ARG A 3 -8.38 16.84 -6.81
N SER A 4 -7.28 16.84 -6.06
CA SER A 4 -6.86 18.03 -5.30
C SER A 4 -6.53 19.17 -6.27
N ARG A 5 -6.75 20.44 -5.88
CA ARG A 5 -6.49 21.67 -6.69
C ARG A 5 -5.07 21.77 -7.25
N ARG A 6 -4.14 20.90 -6.81
CA ARG A 6 -2.72 20.86 -7.20
C ARG A 6 -2.34 19.65 -8.07
N GLY A 7 -3.30 18.87 -8.57
CA GLY A 7 -3.08 17.84 -9.60
C GLY A 7 -2.34 16.57 -9.16
N LYS A 8 -2.03 16.41 -7.88
CA LYS A 8 -1.35 15.21 -7.36
C LYS A 8 -2.41 14.18 -6.96
N LEU A 9 -2.33 12.99 -7.55
CA LEU A 9 -3.20 11.86 -7.24
C LEU A 9 -2.88 11.36 -5.84
N PHE A 10 -3.89 11.29 -4.98
CA PHE A 10 -3.79 10.77 -3.63
C PHE A 10 -4.84 9.68 -3.43
N PHE A 11 -4.45 8.58 -2.81
CA PHE A 11 -5.38 7.58 -2.31
C PHE A 11 -5.79 8.01 -0.91
N GLY A 12 -6.72 8.96 -0.84
CA GLY A 12 -7.35 9.41 0.39
C GLY A 12 -8.63 8.62 0.66
N CYS A 13 -8.92 8.35 1.93
CA CYS A 13 -10.18 7.76 2.34
C CYS A 13 -11.38 8.62 1.86
N SER A 14 -12.46 7.96 1.46
CA SER A 14 -13.67 8.67 0.96
C SER A 14 -14.39 9.48 2.04
N ALA A 15 -14.04 9.28 3.31
CA ALA A 15 -14.65 9.90 4.49
C ALA A 15 -13.96 11.21 4.95
N TYR A 16 -13.51 12.05 4.02
CA TYR A 16 -13.03 13.39 4.39
C TYR A 16 -14.22 14.27 4.82
N PRO A 17 -14.17 15.00 5.97
CA PRO A 17 -13.00 15.38 6.75
C PRO A 17 -12.63 14.51 7.96
N ASP A 18 -13.38 13.44 8.25
CA ASP A 18 -13.16 12.57 9.42
C ASP A 18 -11.92 11.66 9.30
N CYS A 19 -11.39 11.48 8.09
CA CYS A 19 -10.28 10.58 7.84
C CYS A 19 -9.12 11.30 7.13
N ASP A 20 -8.04 11.57 7.88
CA ASP A 20 -6.78 12.16 7.39
C ASP A 20 -5.82 11.10 6.80
N PHE A 21 -6.33 9.89 6.55
CA PHE A 21 -5.53 8.80 6.01
C PHE A 21 -5.24 9.05 4.53
N VAL A 22 -4.06 9.62 4.26
CA VAL A 22 -3.52 9.88 2.92
C VAL A 22 -2.36 8.93 2.67
N LEU A 23 -2.59 7.91 1.84
CA LEU A 23 -1.52 7.02 1.41
C LEU A 23 -0.86 7.52 0.12
N TRP A 24 0.45 7.71 0.21
CA TRP A 24 1.33 8.01 -0.92
C TRP A 24 1.83 6.75 -1.62
N ARG A 25 1.82 5.63 -0.89
CA ARG A 25 2.20 4.31 -1.36
C ARG A 25 0.93 3.51 -1.65
N ARG A 26 0.99 2.61 -2.62
CA ARG A 26 -0.18 1.78 -2.94
C ARG A 26 -0.38 0.75 -1.83
N PRO A 27 -1.57 0.71 -1.20
CA PRO A 27 -1.95 -0.44 -0.39
C PRO A 27 -2.18 -1.63 -1.31
N VAL A 28 -1.79 -2.81 -0.84
CA VAL A 28 -1.91 -4.09 -1.52
C VAL A 28 -2.96 -4.90 -0.76
N ASP A 29 -3.88 -5.52 -1.49
CA ASP A 29 -4.94 -6.38 -0.95
C ASP A 29 -4.36 -7.75 -0.52
N LYS A 30 -3.40 -7.68 0.40
CA LYS A 30 -2.69 -8.82 0.98
C LYS A 30 -2.78 -8.69 2.48
N ALA A 31 -3.31 -9.72 3.12
CA ALA A 31 -3.32 -9.78 4.56
C ALA A 31 -1.92 -10.11 5.09
N CYS A 32 -1.50 -9.43 6.14
CA CYS A 32 -0.27 -9.74 6.82
C CYS A 32 -0.45 -10.99 7.70
N PRO A 33 0.33 -12.08 7.51
CA PRO A 33 0.22 -13.28 8.32
C PRO A 33 0.76 -13.12 9.74
N ASP A 34 1.56 -12.08 9.99
CA ASP A 34 2.27 -11.86 11.25
C ASP A 34 1.43 -11.04 12.25
N CYS A 35 0.75 -9.99 11.80
CA CYS A 35 -0.10 -9.15 12.65
C CYS A 35 -1.59 -9.21 12.32
N GLY A 36 -2.00 -9.88 11.25
CA GLY A 36 -3.39 -9.96 10.83
C GLY A 36 -3.95 -8.70 10.15
N GLN A 37 -3.10 -7.73 9.78
CA GLN A 37 -3.53 -6.56 9.01
C GLN A 37 -4.18 -6.99 7.70
N SER A 38 -5.23 -6.29 7.28
CA SER A 38 -5.97 -6.60 6.04
C SER A 38 -5.25 -6.13 4.76
N TYR A 39 -4.18 -5.34 4.88
CA TYR A 39 -3.44 -4.80 3.75
C TYR A 39 -1.94 -4.73 4.05
N LEU A 40 -1.14 -4.79 2.99
CA LEU A 40 0.28 -4.45 3.00
C LEU A 40 0.51 -3.15 2.22
N VAL A 41 1.70 -2.57 2.35
CA VAL A 41 2.07 -1.33 1.68
C VAL A 41 3.23 -1.57 0.73
N GLU A 42 3.08 -1.13 -0.52
CA GLU A 42 4.13 -1.21 -1.52
C GLU A 42 5.24 -0.20 -1.23
N LYS A 43 6.44 -0.72 -0.96
CA LYS A 43 7.68 0.03 -0.78
C LYS A 43 8.61 -0.23 -1.96
N VAL A 44 8.73 0.77 -2.83
CA VAL A 44 9.69 0.76 -3.93
C VAL A 44 11.02 1.35 -3.43
N THR A 45 12.09 0.56 -3.51
CA THR A 45 13.45 1.02 -3.19
C THR A 45 14.35 0.94 -4.42
N LYS A 46 15.30 1.89 -4.53
CA LYS A 46 16.27 1.89 -5.65
C LYS A 46 17.20 0.68 -5.65
N LYS A 47 17.43 0.04 -4.51
CA LYS A 47 18.39 -1.07 -4.36
C LYS A 47 17.73 -2.44 -4.49
N SER A 48 16.52 -2.61 -3.98
CA SER A 48 15.87 -3.93 -3.85
C SER A 48 14.59 -4.06 -4.67
N GLY A 49 14.23 -3.03 -5.44
CA GLY A 49 13.00 -3.03 -6.24
C GLY A 49 11.74 -2.82 -5.40
N THR A 50 10.63 -3.33 -5.90
CA THR A 50 9.31 -3.24 -5.25
C THR A 50 9.18 -4.35 -4.21
N GLN A 51 8.83 -3.99 -2.98
CA GLN A 51 8.62 -4.92 -1.87
C GLN A 51 7.32 -4.56 -1.15
N TRP A 52 6.58 -5.54 -0.66
CA TRP A 52 5.41 -5.31 0.17
C TRP A 52 5.83 -5.42 1.64
N ILE A 53 5.50 -4.39 2.41
CA ILE A 53 5.81 -4.32 3.83
C ILE A 53 4.54 -4.09 4.64
N CYS A 54 4.50 -4.61 5.86
CA CYS A 54 3.46 -4.24 6.80
C CYS A 54 3.77 -2.87 7.42
N ASP A 55 2.73 -2.08 7.70
CA ASP A 55 2.81 -0.80 8.41
C ASP A 55 2.33 -0.91 9.86
N GLY A 56 2.19 -2.13 10.37
CA GLY A 56 1.67 -2.38 11.70
C GLY A 56 2.64 -1.90 12.78
N GLU A 57 2.11 -1.35 13.88
CA GLU A 57 2.88 -0.73 14.97
C GLU A 57 3.87 -1.70 15.65
N ASN A 58 3.74 -3.02 15.44
CA ASN A 58 4.67 -4.05 15.90
C ASN A 58 4.91 -5.16 14.85
N CYS A 59 4.78 -4.85 13.56
CA CYS A 59 4.93 -5.86 12.50
C CYS A 59 6.03 -5.48 11.52
N GLN A 60 7.04 -6.34 11.39
CA GLN A 60 8.17 -6.14 10.47
C GLN A 60 8.10 -7.05 9.24
N TYR A 61 6.92 -7.59 8.95
CA TYR A 61 6.72 -8.48 7.81
C TYR A 61 7.04 -7.76 6.50
N MET A 62 7.89 -8.38 5.67
CA MET A 62 8.26 -7.88 4.35
C MET A 62 8.41 -9.04 3.38
N GLU A 63 7.83 -8.88 2.18
CA GLU A 63 7.99 -9.82 1.07
C GLU A 63 8.38 -9.04 -0.21
N PRO A 64 9.16 -9.63 -1.12
CA PRO A 64 9.35 -9.06 -2.44
C PRO A 64 7.99 -8.98 -3.15
N ALA A 65 7.70 -7.87 -3.83
CA ALA A 65 6.46 -7.75 -4.59
C ALA A 65 6.52 -8.73 -5.75
N ASP A 66 5.83 -9.85 -5.59
CA ASP A 66 5.90 -10.94 -6.54
C ASP A 66 5.28 -10.46 -7.86
N SER A 67 6.12 -10.36 -8.89
CA SER A 67 5.76 -9.82 -10.20
C SER A 67 4.99 -10.85 -11.05
N THR A 68 4.18 -11.71 -10.43
CA THR A 68 3.49 -12.82 -11.09
C THR A 68 1.96 -12.62 -11.10
N GLU A 69 1.50 -11.53 -11.70
CA GLU A 69 0.20 -11.55 -12.39
C GLU A 69 0.40 -11.21 -13.87
N ALA A 70 1.28 -11.98 -14.51
CA ALA A 70 1.25 -12.25 -15.93
C ALA A 70 0.80 -13.70 -16.19
N VAL A 71 -0.19 -14.21 -15.44
CA VAL A 71 -0.89 -15.45 -15.78
C VAL A 71 -2.36 -15.32 -15.41
N LYS A 72 -3.16 -14.80 -16.35
CA LYS A 72 -4.46 -15.41 -16.63
C LYS A 72 -4.78 -15.21 -18.11
N ALA A 73 -5.00 -16.36 -18.74
CA ALA A 73 -5.23 -16.64 -20.16
C ALA A 73 -6.33 -15.79 -20.82
#